data_AF-A0A3N5MNI2-F1
#
_entry.id   AF-A0A3N5MNI2-F1
#
_cell.length_a   1.000
_cell.length_b   1.000
_cell.length_c   1.000
_cell.angle_alpha   90.00
_cell.angle_beta   90.00
_cell.angle_gamma   90.00
#
_symmetry.space_group_name_H-M   'P 1'
#
loop_
_entity.id
_entity.type
_entity.pdbx_description
1 polymer ?
#
loop_
_entity_poly.entity_id
_entity_poly.type
_entity_poly.pdbx_seq_one_letter_code
_entity_poly.pdbx_strand_id
1 'polypeptide(L)'
;MNYGLLTDARGCPVSVSVFEGNVADPKTLLAQVEKVKTSFGLDRLVMAGDRGMISNIQIEAMRKLDGVDWITALKSGAVAKLAEGGHLQLDLFDERNLISFTHADYPSERLIACRNPALARLRAEKRQDLIAATTRELEKVAAMVAGGRLKGAGTIGVRAGKVADKYKVAKHFELTITDTAFTFEVKDESAAAEAALDGLYVIRTSVTDMTAEQAVLNYKRLAEVERAFRTLKGIDLQVRPIRHRLEARVRAHILLSMLAYYVQWHMIEAWAPLTFADQAGDDAARLADPVAPAQRSQATLAKVRTRTLADGTPAMSFTRLLAHLATIVRNTLRPRSARHGEATFTLTTRSDAKQQQALDLIAAITV
;
A
#
# COMPACT_ATOMS: atom_id res chain seq x y z
N MET A 1 -17.38 2.61 10.80
CA MET A 1 -16.24 3.03 11.64
C MET A 1 -14.98 2.89 10.81
N ASN A 2 -14.19 3.95 10.79
CA ASN A 2 -12.89 4.02 10.10
C ASN A 2 -11.78 4.09 11.16
N TYR A 3 -10.57 3.68 10.82
CA TYR A 3 -9.42 3.86 11.71
C TYR A 3 -8.18 4.22 10.90
N GLY A 4 -7.35 5.08 11.48
CA GLY A 4 -6.05 5.46 10.96
C GLY A 4 -4.96 4.71 11.71
N LEU A 5 -3.95 4.27 10.96
CA LEU A 5 -2.71 3.70 11.49
C LEU A 5 -1.56 4.52 10.94
N LEU A 6 -0.65 4.96 11.80
CA LEU A 6 0.62 5.56 11.43
C LEU A 6 1.75 4.60 11.77
N THR A 7 2.73 4.52 10.87
CA THR A 7 3.95 3.74 11.07
C THR A 7 5.17 4.64 10.99
N ASP A 8 6.29 4.18 11.54
CA ASP A 8 7.59 4.76 11.23
C ASP A 8 8.03 4.39 9.79
N ALA A 9 9.22 4.84 9.39
CA ALA A 9 9.77 4.58 8.06
C ALA A 9 10.06 3.09 7.78
N ARG A 10 10.13 2.24 8.81
CA ARG A 10 10.33 0.79 8.70
C ARG A 10 8.99 0.03 8.61
N GLY A 11 7.86 0.72 8.77
CA GLY A 11 6.55 0.11 8.84
C GLY A 11 6.14 -0.35 10.25
N CYS A 12 6.90 -0.01 11.29
CA CYS A 12 6.56 -0.33 12.68
C CYS A 12 5.40 0.58 13.13
N PRO A 13 4.29 0.06 13.69
CA PRO A 13 3.15 0.87 14.07
C PRO A 13 3.48 1.79 15.26
N VAL A 14 3.18 3.09 15.14
CA VAL A 14 3.45 4.10 16.19
C VAL A 14 2.19 4.73 16.77
N SER A 15 1.11 4.84 16.00
CA SER A 15 -0.14 5.46 16.49
C SER A 15 -1.36 4.90 15.77
N VAL A 16 -2.45 4.77 16.51
CA VAL A 16 -3.76 4.38 15.98
C VAL A 16 -4.85 5.33 16.45
N SER A 17 -5.83 5.59 15.60
CA SER A 17 -7.00 6.41 15.94
C SER A 17 -8.26 5.86 15.28
N VAL A 18 -9.40 6.06 15.95
CA VAL A 18 -10.72 5.58 15.51
C VAL A 18 -11.59 6.77 15.15
N PHE A 19 -12.29 6.66 14.02
CA PHE A 19 -13.15 7.70 13.46
C PHE A 19 -14.54 7.14 13.13
N GLU A 20 -15.53 8.03 13.07
CA GLU A 20 -16.85 7.69 12.58
C GLU A 20 -16.78 7.24 11.11
N GLY A 21 -17.69 6.35 10.69
CA GLY A 21 -17.62 5.72 9.37
C GLY A 21 -17.89 6.66 8.19
N ASN A 22 -18.47 7.82 8.45
CA ASN A 22 -18.81 8.87 7.50
C ASN A 22 -17.70 9.94 7.35
N VAL A 23 -16.63 9.87 8.16
CA VAL A 23 -15.52 10.81 8.03
C VAL A 23 -14.60 10.35 6.90
N ALA A 24 -14.41 11.22 5.91
CA ALA A 24 -13.48 10.99 4.83
C ALA A 24 -12.03 11.05 5.33
N ASP A 25 -11.19 10.14 4.83
CA ASP A 25 -9.78 10.00 5.24
C ASP A 25 -8.98 11.34 5.26
N PRO A 26 -9.12 12.26 4.27
CA PRO A 26 -8.36 13.51 4.28
C PRO A 26 -8.68 14.42 5.49
N LYS A 27 -9.87 14.31 6.08
CA LYS A 27 -10.26 15.09 7.27
C LYS A 27 -9.64 14.55 8.55
N THR A 28 -9.10 13.32 8.52
CA THR A 28 -8.53 12.67 9.71
C THR A 28 -7.03 12.92 9.84
N LEU A 29 -6.35 13.25 8.73
CA LEU A 29 -4.89 13.38 8.64
C LEU A 29 -4.29 14.39 9.63
N LEU A 30 -4.80 15.63 9.63
CA LEU A 30 -4.20 16.73 10.41
C LEU A 30 -4.23 16.43 11.92
N ALA A 31 -5.37 15.95 12.42
CA ALA A 31 -5.50 15.54 13.81
C ALA A 31 -4.53 14.41 14.19
N GLN A 32 -4.16 13.53 13.25
CA GLN A 32 -3.14 12.50 13.50
C GLN A 32 -1.73 13.09 13.55
N VAL A 33 -1.41 14.01 12.64
CA VAL A 33 -0.12 14.71 12.59
C VAL A 33 0.12 15.46 13.90
N GLU A 34 -0.83 16.28 14.34
CA GLU A 34 -0.74 17.03 15.60
C GLU A 34 -0.64 16.10 16.81
N LYS A 35 -1.45 15.04 16.85
CA LYS A 35 -1.41 14.03 17.92
C LYS A 35 -0.02 13.41 18.04
N VAL A 36 0.54 12.91 16.94
CA VAL A 36 1.86 12.25 16.97
C VAL A 36 2.95 13.24 17.32
N LYS A 37 2.96 14.43 16.69
CA LYS A 37 3.96 15.45 17.00
C LYS A 37 3.96 15.82 18.48
N THR A 38 2.77 16.04 19.06
CA THR A 38 2.62 16.44 20.47
C THR A 38 2.90 15.30 21.43
N SER A 39 2.33 14.11 21.20
CA SER A 39 2.47 12.96 22.11
C SER A 39 3.91 12.45 22.20
N PHE A 40 4.68 12.56 21.12
CA PHE A 40 6.08 12.13 21.09
C PHE A 40 7.09 13.27 21.22
N GLY A 41 6.64 14.53 21.33
CA GLY A 41 7.53 15.70 21.45
C GLY A 41 8.46 15.86 20.25
N LEU A 42 7.97 15.62 19.03
CA LEU A 42 8.80 15.65 17.82
C LEU A 42 9.02 17.10 17.36
N ASP A 43 10.28 17.52 17.28
CA ASP A 43 10.64 18.79 16.66
C ASP A 43 10.30 18.81 15.18
N ARG A 44 10.53 17.66 14.51
CA ARG A 44 10.30 17.50 13.08
C ARG A 44 9.53 16.22 12.75
N LEU A 45 8.57 16.33 11.84
CA LEU A 45 7.76 15.22 11.35
C LEU A 45 7.59 15.33 9.82
N VAL A 46 7.93 14.26 9.10
CA VAL A 46 7.67 14.14 7.65
C VAL A 46 6.51 13.17 7.42
N MET A 47 5.39 13.68 6.91
CA MET A 47 4.21 12.87 6.61
C MET A 47 4.21 12.36 5.17
N ALA A 48 4.43 11.07 4.97
CA ALA A 48 4.23 10.42 3.67
C ALA A 48 2.79 9.90 3.55
N GLY A 49 2.14 10.14 2.41
CA GLY A 49 0.77 9.66 2.17
C GLY A 49 0.35 9.66 0.72
N ASP A 50 -0.65 8.84 0.39
CA ASP A 50 -1.19 8.76 -0.97
C ASP A 50 -1.84 10.09 -1.40
N ARG A 51 -1.82 10.34 -2.72
CA ARG A 51 -2.39 11.52 -3.38
C ARG A 51 -3.90 11.72 -3.17
N GLY A 52 -4.62 10.67 -2.76
CA GLY A 52 -6.01 10.75 -2.35
C GLY A 52 -6.19 11.28 -0.93
N MET A 53 -5.22 11.05 -0.04
CA MET A 53 -5.25 11.42 1.37
C MET A 53 -4.67 12.82 1.61
N ILE A 54 -3.53 13.13 0.98
CA ILE A 54 -2.86 14.43 1.07
C ILE A 54 -3.28 15.30 -0.11
N SER A 55 -4.41 16.01 0.03
CA SER A 55 -4.84 17.00 -0.98
C SER A 55 -4.22 18.38 -0.70
N ASN A 56 -4.38 19.33 -1.64
CA ASN A 56 -3.92 20.70 -1.45
C ASN A 56 -4.43 21.34 -0.15
N ILE A 57 -5.67 21.03 0.27
CA ILE A 57 -6.22 21.55 1.53
C ILE A 57 -5.40 21.06 2.74
N GLN A 58 -5.01 19.78 2.75
CA GLN A 58 -4.18 19.20 3.81
C GLN A 58 -2.75 19.76 3.76
N ILE A 59 -2.21 19.98 2.57
CA ILE A 59 -0.89 20.59 2.39
C ILE A 59 -0.88 22.01 2.97
N GLU A 60 -1.86 22.85 2.63
CA GLU A 60 -1.98 24.20 3.17
C GLU A 60 -2.19 24.22 4.69
N ALA A 61 -2.83 23.20 5.25
CA ALA A 61 -2.95 23.05 6.70
C ALA A 61 -1.61 22.63 7.34
N MET A 62 -0.91 21.66 6.77
CA MET A 62 0.40 21.20 7.26
C MET A 62 1.47 22.29 7.17
N ARG A 63 1.45 23.14 6.12
CA ARG A 63 2.34 24.30 5.98
C ARG A 63 2.28 25.28 7.16
N LYS A 64 1.14 25.34 7.86
CA LYS A 64 0.95 26.22 9.02
C LYS A 64 1.49 25.61 10.31
N LEU A 65 1.81 24.33 10.31
CA LEU A 65 2.41 23.63 11.44
C LEU A 65 3.93 23.72 11.30
N ASP A 66 4.58 24.33 12.29
CA ASP A 66 6.04 24.39 12.33
C ASP A 66 6.63 22.97 12.37
N GLY A 67 7.80 22.74 11.76
CA GLY A 67 8.47 21.44 11.74
C GLY A 67 7.70 20.28 11.08
N VAL A 68 6.65 20.54 10.29
CA VAL A 68 5.89 19.51 9.56
C VAL A 68 6.14 19.60 8.07
N ASP A 69 6.69 18.52 7.52
CA ASP A 69 6.93 18.33 6.10
C ASP A 69 6.03 17.22 5.53
N TRP A 70 5.92 17.13 4.20
CA TRP A 70 5.13 16.08 3.54
C TRP A 70 5.79 15.50 2.30
N ILE A 71 5.43 14.26 1.98
CA ILE A 71 5.76 13.58 0.72
C ILE A 71 4.47 12.96 0.17
N THR A 72 4.08 13.35 -1.04
CA THR A 72 2.92 12.76 -1.72
C THR A 72 3.09 12.78 -3.23
N ALA A 73 2.14 12.22 -3.98
CA ALA A 73 2.15 12.26 -5.44
C ALA A 73 1.08 13.20 -6.03
N LEU A 74 1.31 13.64 -7.26
CA LEU A 74 0.33 14.37 -8.04
C LEU A 74 -0.77 13.43 -8.58
N LYS A 75 -1.97 13.98 -8.71
CA LYS A 75 -3.09 13.34 -9.42
C LYS A 75 -2.79 13.31 -10.92
N SER A 76 -3.33 12.30 -11.62
CA SER A 76 -3.02 12.09 -13.05
C SER A 76 -3.32 13.31 -13.92
N GLY A 77 -4.38 14.08 -13.63
CA GLY A 77 -4.68 15.31 -14.37
C GLY A 77 -3.63 16.43 -14.17
N ALA A 78 -3.00 16.52 -12.99
CA ALA A 78 -1.92 17.49 -12.77
C ALA A 78 -0.62 17.05 -13.46
N VAL A 79 -0.36 15.73 -13.50
CA VAL A 79 0.76 15.17 -14.29
C VAL A 79 0.56 15.42 -15.78
N ALA A 80 -0.66 15.24 -16.29
CA ALA A 80 -1.00 15.54 -17.69
C ALA A 80 -0.74 17.00 -18.03
N LYS A 81 -1.18 17.95 -17.19
CA LYS A 81 -0.90 19.39 -17.38
C LYS A 81 0.60 19.71 -17.42
N LEU A 82 1.41 19.07 -16.56
CA LEU A 82 2.86 19.26 -16.57
C LEU A 82 3.51 18.72 -17.86
N ALA A 83 3.00 17.60 -18.38
CA ALA A 83 3.46 17.05 -19.65
C ALA A 83 3.04 17.93 -20.84
N GLU A 84 1.78 18.35 -20.89
CA GLU A 84 1.24 19.24 -21.94
C GLU A 84 1.94 20.60 -21.95
N GLY A 85 2.31 21.14 -20.78
CA GLY A 85 3.06 22.39 -20.64
C GLY A 85 4.55 22.28 -21.00
N GLY A 86 5.05 21.11 -21.41
CA GLY A 86 6.46 20.90 -21.76
C GLY A 86 7.42 20.91 -20.56
N HIS A 87 6.90 20.89 -19.33
CA HIS A 87 7.70 20.88 -18.10
C HIS A 87 8.25 19.49 -17.77
N LEU A 88 7.74 18.44 -18.44
CA LEU A 88 8.26 17.08 -18.38
C LEU A 88 8.86 16.73 -19.73
N GLN A 89 10.20 16.82 -19.84
CA GLN A 89 10.93 16.36 -21.01
C GLN A 89 10.93 14.83 -21.00
N LEU A 90 10.03 14.20 -21.76
CA LEU A 90 9.83 12.76 -21.74
C LEU A 90 11.06 11.98 -22.24
N ASP A 91 11.84 12.57 -23.15
CA ASP A 91 13.06 11.97 -23.72
C ASP A 91 14.16 11.75 -22.68
N LEU A 92 14.21 12.58 -21.62
CA LEU A 92 15.16 12.40 -20.52
C LEU A 92 14.93 11.08 -19.76
N PHE A 93 13.74 10.49 -19.87
CA PHE A 93 13.45 9.21 -19.23
C PHE A 93 14.06 8.00 -19.93
N ASP A 94 14.66 8.18 -21.11
CA ASP A 94 15.35 7.11 -21.82
C ASP A 94 16.75 6.84 -21.21
N GLU A 95 17.35 7.85 -20.57
CA GLU A 95 18.65 7.74 -19.88
C GLU A 95 18.52 7.61 -18.35
N ARG A 96 17.52 8.27 -17.74
CA ARG A 96 17.31 8.27 -16.29
C ARG A 96 15.84 8.14 -15.95
N ASN A 97 15.48 7.22 -15.08
CA ASN A 97 14.07 7.01 -14.71
C ASN A 97 13.51 8.00 -13.67
N LEU A 98 14.32 8.99 -13.24
CA LEU A 98 14.02 9.94 -12.17
C LEU A 98 14.59 11.33 -12.51
N ILE A 99 13.75 12.37 -12.41
CA ILE A 99 14.12 13.76 -12.66
C ILE A 99 13.51 14.65 -11.58
N SER A 100 14.30 15.54 -10.98
CA SER A 100 13.83 16.51 -9.99
C SER A 100 13.85 17.94 -10.54
N PHE A 101 12.80 18.70 -10.25
CA PHE A 101 12.62 20.08 -10.73
C PHE A 101 11.67 20.87 -9.81
N THR A 102 11.61 22.19 -10.02
CA THR A 102 10.66 23.10 -9.36
C THR A 102 9.67 23.64 -10.38
N HIS A 103 8.48 24.05 -9.94
CA HIS A 103 7.47 24.60 -10.84
C HIS A 103 6.70 25.74 -10.16
N ALA A 104 6.33 26.78 -10.90
CA ALA A 104 5.69 27.99 -10.37
C ALA A 104 4.37 27.69 -9.64
N ASP A 105 3.55 26.78 -10.18
CA ASP A 105 2.31 26.31 -9.54
C ASP A 105 2.51 25.57 -8.21
N TYR A 106 3.75 25.19 -7.88
CA TYR A 106 4.10 24.44 -6.67
C TYR A 106 5.23 25.16 -5.92
N PRO A 107 4.97 26.38 -5.40
CA PRO A 107 6.00 27.18 -4.78
C PRO A 107 6.51 26.52 -3.50
N SER A 108 7.83 26.60 -3.31
CA SER A 108 8.53 25.98 -2.16
C SER A 108 8.32 24.47 -2.07
N GLU A 109 8.07 23.81 -3.21
CA GLU A 109 8.01 22.36 -3.30
C GLU A 109 9.00 21.88 -4.35
N ARG A 110 9.52 20.68 -4.11
CA ARG A 110 10.30 19.94 -5.09
C ARG A 110 9.40 18.89 -5.74
N LEU A 111 9.38 18.90 -7.07
CA LEU A 111 8.75 17.88 -7.88
C LEU A 111 9.80 16.85 -8.30
N ILE A 112 9.40 15.58 -8.31
CA ILE A 112 10.25 14.46 -8.71
C ILE A 112 9.42 13.59 -9.64
N ALA A 113 9.68 13.70 -10.94
CA ALA A 113 9.03 12.88 -11.94
C ALA A 113 9.77 11.56 -12.10
N CYS A 114 9.01 10.47 -12.14
CA CYS A 114 9.51 9.12 -12.23
C CYS A 114 8.78 8.36 -13.33
N ARG A 115 9.51 7.63 -14.16
CA ARG A 115 8.94 6.75 -15.19
C ARG A 115 9.30 5.31 -14.88
N ASN A 116 8.30 4.47 -14.64
CA ASN A 116 8.49 3.05 -14.42
C ASN A 116 8.07 2.25 -15.67
N PRO A 117 9.02 1.68 -16.44
CA PRO A 117 8.71 0.94 -17.68
C PRO A 117 7.84 -0.29 -17.47
N ALA A 118 8.03 -1.02 -16.37
CA ALA A 118 7.23 -2.19 -16.04
C ALA A 118 5.76 -1.81 -15.76
N LEU A 119 5.55 -0.72 -15.01
CA LEU A 119 4.22 -0.16 -14.77
C LEU A 119 3.62 0.39 -16.06
N ALA A 120 4.43 0.98 -16.94
CA ALA A 120 3.98 1.49 -18.24
C ALA A 120 3.40 0.35 -19.09
N ARG A 121 4.15 -0.75 -19.22
CA ARG A 121 3.70 -1.96 -19.93
C ARG A 121 2.40 -2.52 -19.34
N LEU A 122 2.33 -2.67 -18.01
CA LEU A 122 1.13 -3.18 -17.34
C LEU A 122 -0.10 -2.30 -17.59
N ARG A 123 0.07 -0.96 -17.56
CA ARG A 123 -1.02 -0.02 -17.85
C ARG A 123 -1.44 -0.07 -19.32
N ALA A 124 -0.49 -0.19 -20.25
CA ALA A 124 -0.77 -0.33 -21.67
C ALA A 124 -1.60 -1.59 -21.97
N GLU A 125 -1.15 -2.75 -21.48
CA GLU A 125 -1.88 -4.02 -21.60
C GLU A 125 -3.29 -3.88 -21.00
N LYS A 126 -3.39 -3.31 -19.79
CA LYS A 126 -4.68 -3.12 -19.12
C LYS A 126 -5.61 -2.19 -19.88
N ARG A 127 -5.11 -1.08 -20.44
CA ARG A 127 -5.92 -0.14 -21.23
C ARG A 127 -6.46 -0.82 -22.49
N GLN A 128 -5.62 -1.57 -23.20
CA GLN A 128 -6.04 -2.33 -24.39
C GLN A 128 -7.14 -3.32 -24.05
N ASP A 129 -6.99 -4.09 -22.96
CA ASP A 129 -8.02 -5.02 -22.49
C ASP A 129 -9.34 -4.32 -22.17
N LEU A 130 -9.30 -3.17 -21.51
CA LEU A 130 -10.49 -2.40 -21.13
C LEU A 130 -11.18 -1.76 -22.34
N ILE A 131 -10.41 -1.25 -23.31
CA ILE A 131 -10.95 -0.74 -24.58
C ILE A 131 -11.63 -1.90 -25.32
N ALA A 132 -10.95 -3.03 -25.53
CA ALA A 132 -11.51 -4.20 -26.19
C ALA A 132 -12.76 -4.74 -25.49
N ALA A 133 -12.77 -4.77 -24.15
CA ALA A 133 -13.94 -5.17 -23.37
C ALA A 133 -15.12 -4.20 -23.53
N THR A 134 -14.85 -2.89 -23.63
CA THR A 134 -15.88 -1.87 -23.85
C THR A 134 -16.44 -1.96 -25.27
N THR A 135 -15.58 -2.10 -26.27
CA THR A 135 -15.95 -2.31 -27.67
C THR A 135 -16.92 -3.48 -27.82
N ARG A 136 -16.58 -4.66 -27.28
CA ARG A 136 -17.46 -5.85 -27.32
C ARG A 136 -18.84 -5.62 -26.69
N GLU A 137 -18.94 -4.78 -25.67
CA GLU A 137 -20.22 -4.46 -25.03
C GLU A 137 -21.01 -3.40 -25.83
N LEU A 138 -20.34 -2.42 -26.43
CA LEU A 138 -20.97 -1.43 -27.32
C LEU A 138 -21.46 -2.07 -28.62
N GLU A 139 -20.75 -3.07 -29.17
CA GLU A 139 -21.20 -3.88 -30.31
C GLU A 139 -22.53 -4.58 -30.01
N LYS A 140 -22.72 -5.10 -28.79
CA LYS A 140 -24.00 -5.67 -28.37
C LYS A 140 -25.10 -4.62 -28.36
N VAL A 141 -24.80 -3.39 -27.93
CA VAL A 141 -25.75 -2.27 -27.96
C VAL A 141 -26.11 -1.93 -29.41
N ALA A 142 -25.14 -1.83 -30.30
CA ALA A 142 -25.36 -1.59 -31.73
C ALA A 142 -26.24 -2.68 -32.36
N ALA A 143 -25.96 -3.96 -32.06
CA ALA A 143 -26.77 -5.08 -32.54
C ALA A 143 -28.22 -5.04 -32.04
N MET A 144 -28.46 -4.61 -30.79
CA MET A 144 -29.83 -4.44 -30.26
C MET A 144 -30.59 -3.30 -30.95
N VAL A 145 -29.91 -2.21 -31.30
CA VAL A 145 -30.51 -1.08 -32.03
C VAL A 145 -30.81 -1.49 -33.47
N ALA A 146 -29.85 -2.11 -34.16
CA ALA A 146 -30.03 -2.62 -35.52
C ALA A 146 -31.15 -3.66 -35.61
N GLY A 147 -31.27 -4.54 -34.61
CA GLY A 147 -32.36 -5.52 -34.50
C GLY A 147 -33.70 -4.93 -34.02
N GLY A 148 -33.81 -3.62 -33.81
CA GLY A 148 -35.03 -2.94 -33.39
C GLY A 148 -35.50 -3.23 -31.96
N ARG A 149 -34.68 -3.88 -31.13
CA ARG A 149 -35.00 -4.21 -29.73
C ARG A 149 -34.80 -3.02 -28.79
N LEU A 150 -33.99 -2.04 -29.20
CA LEU A 150 -33.72 -0.80 -28.47
C LEU A 150 -33.96 0.39 -29.40
N LYS A 151 -34.84 1.32 -29.02
CA LYS A 151 -35.29 2.45 -29.85
C LYS A 151 -35.41 3.74 -29.04
N GLY A 152 -35.24 4.87 -29.71
CA GLY A 152 -35.32 6.20 -29.11
C GLY A 152 -33.99 6.60 -28.47
N ALA A 153 -33.52 7.81 -28.80
CA ALA A 153 -32.18 8.27 -28.46
C ALA A 153 -31.91 8.22 -26.94
N GLY A 154 -32.91 8.52 -26.12
CA GLY A 154 -32.79 8.49 -24.65
C GLY A 154 -32.51 7.09 -24.09
N THR A 155 -33.19 6.05 -24.57
CA THR A 155 -33.00 4.69 -24.05
C THR A 155 -31.67 4.09 -24.52
N ILE A 156 -31.29 4.39 -25.76
CA ILE A 156 -30.00 4.03 -26.33
C ILE A 156 -28.88 4.71 -25.54
N GLY A 157 -29.00 6.02 -25.30
CA GLY A 157 -28.06 6.81 -24.53
C GLY A 157 -27.82 6.30 -23.11
N VAL A 158 -28.88 6.00 -22.36
CA VAL A 158 -28.75 5.44 -21.00
C VAL A 158 -27.98 4.12 -21.00
N ARG A 159 -28.24 3.25 -21.98
CA ARG A 159 -27.57 1.95 -22.04
C ARG A 159 -26.13 2.05 -22.54
N ALA A 160 -25.88 2.81 -23.60
CA ALA A 160 -24.55 3.04 -24.15
C ALA A 160 -23.65 3.75 -23.12
N GLY A 161 -24.17 4.78 -22.45
CA GLY A 161 -23.47 5.47 -21.37
C GLY A 161 -23.09 4.55 -20.21
N LYS A 162 -24.03 3.71 -19.75
CA LYS A 162 -23.74 2.70 -18.71
C LYS A 162 -22.64 1.72 -19.12
N VAL A 163 -22.59 1.32 -20.39
CA VAL A 163 -21.55 0.44 -20.91
C VAL A 163 -20.20 1.16 -20.97
N ALA A 164 -20.16 2.37 -21.53
CA ALA A 164 -18.94 3.17 -21.64
C ALA A 164 -18.34 3.50 -20.25
N ASP A 165 -19.19 3.78 -19.26
CA ASP A 165 -18.79 4.12 -17.90
C ASP A 165 -18.39 2.91 -17.03
N LYS A 166 -18.73 1.69 -17.46
CA LYS A 166 -18.48 0.45 -16.71
C LYS A 166 -16.99 0.24 -16.45
N TYR A 167 -16.16 0.46 -17.47
CA TYR A 167 -14.72 0.21 -17.44
C TYR A 167 -13.88 1.49 -17.32
N LYS A 168 -14.52 2.66 -17.16
CA LYS A 168 -13.85 3.97 -16.99
C LYS A 168 -12.93 4.37 -18.15
N VAL A 169 -13.23 3.89 -19.36
CA VAL A 169 -12.52 4.23 -20.62
C VAL A 169 -13.40 5.02 -21.59
N ALA A 170 -14.54 5.55 -21.14
CA ALA A 170 -15.47 6.33 -21.97
C ALA A 170 -14.82 7.47 -22.75
N LYS A 171 -13.77 8.10 -22.20
CA LYS A 171 -12.98 9.17 -22.86
C LYS A 171 -12.34 8.76 -24.20
N HIS A 172 -12.17 7.45 -24.44
CA HIS A 172 -11.62 6.91 -25.69
C HIS A 172 -12.70 6.56 -26.71
N PHE A 173 -13.98 6.87 -26.46
CA PHE A 173 -15.06 6.55 -27.37
C PHE A 173 -15.79 7.82 -27.80
N GLU A 174 -16.04 7.92 -29.10
CA GLU A 174 -17.08 8.80 -29.66
C GLU A 174 -18.36 7.98 -29.77
N LEU A 175 -19.47 8.48 -29.22
CA LEU A 175 -20.77 7.81 -29.33
C LEU A 175 -21.70 8.69 -30.17
N THR A 176 -22.21 8.16 -31.27
CA THR A 176 -23.22 8.84 -32.09
C THR A 176 -24.55 8.11 -31.92
N ILE A 177 -25.55 8.85 -31.44
CA ILE A 177 -26.85 8.31 -31.04
C ILE A 177 -27.94 9.09 -31.76
N THR A 178 -28.83 8.38 -32.46
CA THR A 178 -30.07 8.92 -33.02
C THR A 178 -31.26 8.12 -32.49
N ASP A 179 -32.49 8.47 -32.89
CA ASP A 179 -33.68 7.72 -32.47
C ASP A 179 -33.72 6.28 -33.01
N THR A 180 -32.99 6.01 -34.08
CA THR A 180 -33.02 4.72 -34.79
C THR A 180 -31.65 4.10 -35.03
N ALA A 181 -30.56 4.81 -34.73
CA ALA A 181 -29.20 4.33 -34.99
C ALA A 181 -28.28 4.58 -33.79
N PHE A 182 -27.30 3.69 -33.65
CA PHE A 182 -26.22 3.80 -32.69
C PHE A 182 -24.91 3.37 -33.35
N THR A 183 -23.96 4.29 -33.42
CA THR A 183 -22.59 4.00 -33.87
C THR A 183 -21.59 4.52 -32.84
N PHE A 184 -20.41 3.93 -32.83
CA PHE A 184 -19.33 4.36 -31.96
C PHE A 184 -17.98 4.24 -32.67
N GLU A 185 -17.03 5.07 -32.26
CA GLU A 185 -15.66 5.07 -32.76
C GLU A 185 -14.67 5.13 -31.60
N VAL A 186 -13.53 4.45 -31.75
CA VAL A 186 -12.43 4.54 -30.79
C VAL A 186 -11.55 5.74 -31.16
N LYS A 187 -11.33 6.64 -30.21
CA LYS A 187 -10.47 7.81 -30.36
C LYS A 187 -9.02 7.41 -30.15
N ASP A 188 -8.34 6.98 -31.21
CA ASP A 188 -6.94 6.54 -31.14
C ASP A 188 -6.00 7.62 -30.57
N GLU A 189 -6.23 8.89 -30.92
CA GLU A 189 -5.46 10.02 -30.35
C GLU A 189 -5.60 10.12 -28.84
N SER A 190 -6.81 9.90 -28.31
CA SER A 190 -7.06 9.92 -26.86
C SER A 190 -6.35 8.76 -26.16
N ALA A 191 -6.36 7.58 -26.77
CA ALA A 191 -5.66 6.41 -26.25
C ALA A 191 -4.13 6.60 -26.30
N ALA A 192 -3.61 7.23 -27.35
CA ALA A 192 -2.20 7.56 -27.52
C ALA A 192 -1.72 8.62 -26.51
N ALA A 193 -2.52 9.67 -26.28
CA ALA A 193 -2.22 10.70 -25.28
C ALA A 193 -2.14 10.10 -23.85
N GLU A 194 -3.04 9.18 -23.50
CA GLU A 194 -2.93 8.45 -22.23
C GLU A 194 -1.73 7.49 -22.20
N ALA A 195 -1.44 6.83 -23.32
CA ALA A 195 -0.27 5.95 -23.44
C ALA A 195 1.05 6.69 -23.19
N ALA A 196 1.17 7.95 -23.63
CA ALA A 196 2.36 8.76 -23.40
C ALA A 196 2.66 9.00 -21.90
N LEU A 197 1.64 8.92 -21.05
CA LEU A 197 1.76 9.10 -19.59
C LEU A 197 1.84 7.77 -18.83
N ASP A 198 1.90 6.64 -19.52
CA ASP A 198 1.99 5.33 -18.89
C ASP A 198 3.29 5.18 -18.09
N GLY A 199 3.14 4.68 -16.86
CA GLY A 199 4.27 4.52 -15.94
C GLY A 199 4.83 5.82 -15.36
N LEU A 200 4.35 6.99 -15.80
CA LEU A 200 4.74 8.29 -15.28
C LEU A 200 3.96 8.61 -13.99
N TYR A 201 4.69 9.07 -12.99
CA TYR A 201 4.13 9.65 -11.77
C TYR A 201 5.06 10.75 -11.27
N VAL A 202 4.50 11.73 -10.57
CA VAL A 202 5.28 12.86 -10.03
C VAL A 202 5.04 12.93 -8.55
N ILE A 203 6.11 12.84 -7.76
CA ILE A 203 6.11 13.10 -6.33
C ILE A 203 6.28 14.61 -6.12
N ARG A 204 5.57 15.15 -5.14
CA ARG A 204 5.74 16.52 -4.63
C ARG A 204 6.08 16.44 -3.15
N THR A 205 7.04 17.24 -2.72
CA THR A 205 7.52 17.25 -1.34
C THR A 205 7.96 18.65 -0.91
N SER A 206 7.76 18.98 0.36
CA SER A 206 8.36 20.18 1.00
C SER A 206 9.78 19.93 1.51
N VAL A 207 10.20 18.66 1.61
CA VAL A 207 11.47 18.29 2.23
C VAL A 207 12.65 18.69 1.34
N THR A 208 13.52 19.55 1.89
CA THR A 208 14.72 20.06 1.21
C THR A 208 15.99 19.26 1.50
N ASP A 209 16.08 18.64 2.68
CA ASP A 209 17.28 17.95 3.17
C ASP A 209 17.25 16.43 2.95
N MET A 210 16.65 16.01 1.84
CA MET A 210 16.73 14.62 1.36
C MET A 210 17.03 14.60 -0.14
N THR A 211 17.66 13.54 -0.64
CA THR A 211 17.82 13.37 -2.10
C THR A 211 16.48 13.05 -2.76
N ALA A 212 16.40 13.20 -4.08
CA ALA A 212 15.19 12.86 -4.81
C ALA A 212 14.90 11.34 -4.74
N GLU A 213 15.95 10.53 -4.70
CA GLU A 213 15.88 9.09 -4.55
C GLU A 213 15.32 8.69 -3.18
N GLN A 214 15.79 9.33 -2.11
CA GLN A 214 15.27 9.12 -0.76
C GLN A 214 13.79 9.49 -0.66
N ALA A 215 13.37 10.59 -1.29
CA ALA A 215 11.96 10.98 -1.33
C ALA A 215 11.09 9.92 -2.05
N VAL A 216 11.55 9.40 -3.19
CA VAL A 216 10.86 8.32 -3.91
C VAL A 216 10.80 7.04 -3.08
N LEU A 217 11.91 6.65 -2.44
CA LEU A 217 11.97 5.46 -1.59
C LEU A 217 11.01 5.59 -0.39
N ASN A 218 11.00 6.73 0.29
CA ASN A 218 10.08 7.00 1.40
C ASN A 218 8.61 7.03 0.96
N TYR A 219 8.31 7.56 -0.22
CA TYR A 219 6.96 7.47 -0.78
C TYR A 219 6.57 6.01 -1.08
N LYS A 220 7.48 5.21 -1.65
CA LYS A 220 7.22 3.78 -1.92
C LYS A 220 7.05 2.94 -0.66
N ARG A 221 7.63 3.36 0.48
CA ARG A 221 7.42 2.72 1.79
C ARG A 221 5.97 2.83 2.29
N LEU A 222 5.09 3.59 1.62
CA LEU A 222 3.64 3.49 1.84
C LEU A 222 3.10 2.06 1.66
N ALA A 223 3.75 1.23 0.83
CA ALA A 223 3.42 -0.18 0.70
C ALA A 223 3.56 -0.96 2.03
N GLU A 224 4.44 -0.51 2.93
CA GLU A 224 4.60 -1.09 4.27
C GLU A 224 3.39 -0.80 5.16
N VAL A 225 2.83 0.41 5.03
CA VAL A 225 1.57 0.80 5.70
C VAL A 225 0.42 -0.05 5.18
N GLU A 226 0.32 -0.27 3.86
CA GLU A 226 -0.68 -1.16 3.27
C GLU A 226 -0.54 -2.61 3.75
N ARG A 227 0.70 -3.10 3.87
CA ARG A 227 1.02 -4.40 4.45
C ARG A 227 0.55 -4.49 5.90
N ALA A 228 0.85 -3.49 6.73
CA ALA A 228 0.38 -3.38 8.10
C ALA A 228 -1.16 -3.43 8.20
N PHE A 229 -1.86 -2.66 7.36
CA PHE A 229 -3.32 -2.72 7.27
C PHE A 229 -3.85 -4.10 6.87
N ARG A 230 -3.17 -4.79 5.95
CA ARG A 230 -3.58 -6.14 5.50
C ARG A 230 -3.41 -7.18 6.60
N THR A 231 -2.29 -7.14 7.32
CA THR A 231 -2.02 -7.99 8.50
C THR A 231 -3.07 -7.78 9.57
N LEU A 232 -3.37 -6.52 9.91
CA LEU A 232 -4.41 -6.16 10.88
C LEU A 232 -5.80 -6.65 10.44
N LYS A 233 -6.19 -6.41 9.18
CA LYS A 233 -7.56 -6.65 8.73
C LYS A 233 -7.95 -8.12 8.60
N GLY A 234 -7.04 -9.02 8.22
CA GLY A 234 -7.48 -10.37 7.87
C GLY A 234 -6.45 -11.50 7.89
N ILE A 235 -5.16 -11.24 7.83
CA ILE A 235 -4.18 -12.34 7.72
C ILE A 235 -3.84 -12.91 9.09
N ASP A 236 -3.55 -12.07 10.09
CA ASP A 236 -3.05 -12.55 11.38
C ASP A 236 -3.92 -12.11 12.57
N LEU A 237 -4.42 -10.86 12.56
CA LEU A 237 -5.08 -10.29 13.75
C LEU A 237 -6.61 -10.18 13.62
N GLN A 238 -7.14 -10.49 12.44
CA GLN A 238 -8.58 -10.62 12.14
C GLN A 238 -9.45 -9.51 12.80
N VAL A 239 -9.00 -8.26 12.72
CA VAL A 239 -9.73 -7.10 13.28
C VAL A 239 -11.14 -7.01 12.72
N ARG A 240 -11.38 -7.56 11.52
CA ARG A 240 -12.71 -7.59 10.90
C ARG A 240 -13.28 -9.01 10.88
N PRO A 241 -14.57 -9.19 11.22
CA PRO A 241 -15.54 -8.14 11.58
C PRO A 241 -15.46 -7.68 13.05
N ILE A 242 -15.53 -6.35 13.27
CA ILE A 242 -15.64 -5.76 14.62
C ILE A 242 -17.08 -5.91 15.09
N ARG A 243 -17.33 -6.79 16.07
CA ARG A 243 -18.68 -7.06 16.62
C ARG A 243 -19.00 -6.21 17.86
N HIS A 244 -18.17 -5.23 18.19
CA HIS A 244 -18.38 -4.35 19.34
C HIS A 244 -19.45 -3.29 19.05
N ARG A 245 -20.34 -3.07 20.02
CA ARG A 245 -21.45 -2.09 19.94
C ARG A 245 -21.19 -0.79 20.70
N LEU A 246 -20.26 -0.81 21.65
CA LEU A 246 -19.88 0.35 22.45
C LEU A 246 -18.59 0.96 21.92
N GLU A 247 -18.56 2.29 21.80
CA GLU A 247 -17.44 3.02 21.24
C GLU A 247 -16.12 2.74 21.98
N ALA A 248 -16.15 2.77 23.32
CA ALA A 248 -14.97 2.49 24.14
C ALA A 248 -14.39 1.09 23.87
N ARG A 249 -15.25 0.08 23.63
CA ARG A 249 -14.82 -1.29 23.29
C ARG A 249 -14.21 -1.36 21.90
N VAL A 250 -14.75 -0.60 20.94
CA VAL A 250 -14.17 -0.48 19.59
C VAL A 250 -12.77 0.15 19.69
N ARG A 251 -12.61 1.26 20.41
CA ARG A 251 -11.31 1.92 20.62
C ARG A 251 -10.30 0.97 21.29
N ALA A 252 -10.70 0.28 22.36
CA ALA A 252 -9.85 -0.68 23.06
C ALA A 252 -9.44 -1.86 22.16
N HIS A 253 -10.37 -2.43 21.39
CA HIS A 253 -10.07 -3.51 20.45
C HIS A 253 -9.01 -3.10 19.42
N ILE A 254 -9.19 -1.93 18.80
CA ILE A 254 -8.25 -1.42 17.80
C ILE A 254 -6.87 -1.15 18.39
N LEU A 255 -6.80 -0.63 19.62
CA LEU A 255 -5.54 -0.47 20.34
C LEU A 255 -4.86 -1.82 20.59
N LEU A 256 -5.59 -2.81 21.12
CA LEU A 256 -5.05 -4.15 21.35
C LEU A 256 -4.56 -4.80 20.07
N SER A 257 -5.27 -4.61 18.95
CA SER A 257 -4.83 -5.10 17.65
C SER A 257 -3.57 -4.40 17.15
N MET A 258 -3.44 -3.09 17.35
CA MET A 258 -2.19 -2.37 17.05
C MET A 258 -1.04 -2.92 17.91
N LEU A 259 -1.25 -3.13 19.21
CA LEU A 259 -0.22 -3.67 20.11
C LEU A 259 0.19 -5.10 19.73
N ALA A 260 -0.77 -5.95 19.38
CA ALA A 260 -0.49 -7.28 18.88
C ALA A 260 0.32 -7.23 17.57
N TYR A 261 -0.01 -6.29 16.68
CA TYR A 261 0.76 -6.06 15.46
C TYR A 261 2.16 -5.54 15.75
N TYR A 262 2.33 -4.67 16.74
CA TYR A 262 3.63 -4.16 17.17
C TYR A 262 4.55 -5.30 17.65
N VAL A 263 4.02 -6.20 18.49
CA VAL A 263 4.75 -7.40 18.93
C VAL A 263 5.07 -8.30 17.73
N GLN A 264 4.09 -8.56 16.88
CA GLN A 264 4.29 -9.37 15.66
C GLN A 264 5.36 -8.77 14.75
N TRP A 265 5.39 -7.45 14.57
CA TRP A 265 6.37 -6.74 13.76
C TRP A 265 7.78 -7.01 14.27
N HIS A 266 8.03 -6.81 15.57
CA HIS A 266 9.32 -7.10 16.18
C HIS A 266 9.72 -8.57 16.10
N MET A 267 8.76 -9.49 16.26
CA MET A 267 9.02 -10.93 16.08
C MET A 267 9.38 -11.27 14.62
N ILE A 268 8.74 -10.63 13.63
CA ILE A 268 9.07 -10.82 12.22
C ILE A 268 10.49 -10.37 11.93
N GLU A 269 10.89 -9.21 12.44
CA GLU A 269 12.25 -8.69 12.30
C GLU A 269 13.27 -9.61 12.98
N ALA A 270 13.04 -9.99 14.23
CA ALA A 270 13.92 -10.88 14.99
C ALA A 270 14.06 -12.27 14.35
N TRP A 271 12.98 -12.80 13.77
CA TRP A 271 12.96 -14.12 13.12
C TRP A 271 13.28 -14.07 11.63
N ALA A 272 13.65 -12.92 11.06
CA ALA A 272 14.09 -12.85 9.67
C ALA A 272 15.19 -13.89 9.31
N PRO A 273 16.18 -14.19 10.19
CA PRO A 273 17.13 -15.29 10.04
C PRO A 273 16.53 -16.68 9.81
N LEU A 274 15.40 -16.98 10.45
CA LEU A 274 14.77 -18.30 10.49
C LEU A 274 13.69 -18.50 9.43
N THR A 275 13.36 -17.44 8.71
CA THR A 275 12.23 -17.41 7.79
C THR A 275 12.66 -17.13 6.35
N PHE A 276 11.67 -17.09 5.45
CA PHE A 276 11.82 -16.67 4.06
C PHE A 276 12.02 -15.15 3.90
N ALA A 277 12.18 -14.41 5.00
CA ALA A 277 12.47 -12.99 4.95
C ALA A 277 13.79 -12.74 4.19
N ASP A 278 13.76 -11.68 3.39
CA ASP A 278 14.95 -11.20 2.72
C ASP A 278 15.74 -10.32 3.68
N GLN A 279 16.96 -10.74 3.97
CA GLN A 279 17.85 -10.09 4.94
C GLN A 279 18.93 -9.26 4.29
N ALA A 280 19.05 -9.32 2.95
CA ALA A 280 19.89 -8.37 2.26
C ALA A 280 19.21 -7.01 2.41
N GLY A 281 19.77 -6.16 3.29
CA GLY A 281 19.38 -4.77 3.45
C GLY A 281 19.58 -4.05 2.13
N ASP A 282 18.58 -4.13 1.26
CA ASP A 282 18.63 -3.67 -0.12
C ASP A 282 18.43 -2.15 -0.23
N ASP A 283 18.44 -1.43 0.90
CA ASP A 283 18.20 0.01 0.91
C ASP A 283 19.23 0.77 0.04
N ALA A 284 20.48 0.31 -0.05
CA ALA A 284 21.49 0.92 -0.91
C ALA A 284 21.19 0.70 -2.41
N ALA A 285 20.82 -0.51 -2.83
CA ALA A 285 20.52 -0.78 -4.24
C ALA A 285 19.15 -0.18 -4.63
N ARG A 286 18.18 -0.20 -3.71
CA ARG A 286 16.91 0.52 -3.85
C ARG A 286 17.10 2.03 -3.87
N LEU A 287 18.11 2.57 -3.19
CA LEU A 287 18.42 3.98 -3.30
C LEU A 287 19.10 4.32 -4.63
N ALA A 288 19.90 3.40 -5.18
CA ALA A 288 20.52 3.55 -6.49
C ALA A 288 19.49 3.57 -7.63
N ASP A 289 18.44 2.74 -7.54
CA ASP A 289 17.27 2.82 -8.43
C ASP A 289 15.96 2.66 -7.63
N PRO A 290 15.41 3.76 -7.11
CA PRO A 290 14.20 3.74 -6.30
C PRO A 290 12.95 3.60 -7.15
N VAL A 291 13.03 3.70 -8.47
CA VAL A 291 11.88 3.60 -9.38
C VAL A 291 11.67 2.16 -9.85
N ALA A 292 12.75 1.38 -9.96
CA ALA A 292 12.70 -0.03 -10.31
C ALA A 292 11.82 -0.87 -9.35
N PRO A 293 11.29 -2.01 -9.83
CA PRO A 293 10.68 -3.01 -8.97
C PRO A 293 11.69 -3.59 -7.97
N ALA A 294 11.26 -3.78 -6.73
CA ALA A 294 12.08 -4.46 -5.73
C ALA A 294 12.37 -5.90 -6.16
N GLN A 295 13.65 -6.29 -6.11
CA GLN A 295 14.10 -7.65 -6.42
C GLN A 295 14.45 -8.39 -5.14
N ARG A 296 14.25 -9.71 -5.14
CA ARG A 296 14.70 -10.56 -4.03
C ARG A 296 16.18 -10.87 -4.21
N SER A 297 16.92 -10.90 -3.12
CA SER A 297 18.33 -11.31 -3.13
C SER A 297 18.49 -12.76 -3.59
N GLN A 298 19.67 -13.08 -4.13
CA GLN A 298 20.00 -14.45 -4.54
C GLN A 298 19.90 -15.44 -3.38
N ALA A 299 20.28 -15.02 -2.16
CA ALA A 299 20.13 -15.84 -0.96
C ALA A 299 18.65 -16.16 -0.68
N THR A 300 17.76 -15.18 -0.82
CA THR A 300 16.31 -15.39 -0.63
C THR A 300 15.70 -16.25 -1.73
N LEU A 301 16.13 -16.07 -2.98
CA LEU A 301 15.73 -16.95 -4.08
C LEU A 301 16.16 -18.39 -3.85
N ALA A 302 17.38 -18.60 -3.33
CA ALA A 302 17.87 -19.93 -2.94
C ALA A 302 17.00 -20.54 -1.83
N LYS A 303 16.72 -19.79 -0.74
CA LYS A 303 15.82 -20.24 0.34
C LYS A 303 14.44 -20.64 -0.19
N VAL A 304 13.85 -19.84 -1.09
CA VAL A 304 12.53 -20.13 -1.67
C VAL A 304 12.57 -21.42 -2.50
N ARG A 305 13.65 -21.64 -3.27
CA ARG A 305 13.82 -22.83 -4.11
C ARG A 305 14.05 -24.10 -3.29
N THR A 306 14.93 -24.05 -2.28
CA THR A 306 15.32 -25.23 -1.50
C THR A 306 14.43 -25.48 -0.29
N ARG A 307 13.71 -24.44 0.18
CA ARG A 307 12.99 -24.42 1.46
C ARG A 307 13.89 -24.66 2.69
N THR A 308 15.18 -24.36 2.56
CA THR A 308 16.18 -24.53 3.62
C THR A 308 16.93 -23.22 3.88
N LEU A 309 17.46 -23.10 5.09
CA LEU A 309 18.42 -22.07 5.49
C LEU A 309 19.84 -22.47 5.05
N ALA A 310 20.79 -21.55 5.22
CA ALA A 310 22.19 -21.78 4.84
C ALA A 310 22.86 -22.93 5.62
N ASP A 311 22.38 -23.21 6.84
CA ASP A 311 22.82 -24.32 7.68
C ASP A 311 22.17 -25.67 7.32
N GLY A 312 21.36 -25.71 6.25
CA GLY A 312 20.64 -26.91 5.80
C GLY A 312 19.34 -27.19 6.56
N THR A 313 19.02 -26.45 7.62
CA THR A 313 17.77 -26.65 8.37
C THR A 313 16.56 -26.10 7.59
N PRO A 314 15.34 -26.59 7.82
CA PRO A 314 14.15 -26.08 7.12
C PRO A 314 13.86 -24.62 7.45
N ALA A 315 13.61 -23.81 6.41
CA ALA A 315 13.08 -22.47 6.58
C ALA A 315 11.58 -22.54 6.94
N MET A 316 11.11 -21.69 7.84
CA MET A 316 9.71 -21.64 8.26
C MET A 316 9.03 -20.35 7.81
N SER A 317 7.72 -20.38 7.60
CA SER A 317 6.92 -19.14 7.59
C SER A 317 6.75 -18.65 9.03
N PHE A 318 6.43 -17.36 9.20
CA PHE A 318 6.12 -16.79 10.52
C PHE A 318 5.06 -17.62 11.26
N THR A 319 3.93 -17.92 10.60
CA THR A 319 2.84 -18.72 11.19
C THR A 319 3.28 -20.13 11.58
N ARG A 320 4.14 -20.78 10.77
CA ARG A 320 4.65 -22.12 11.07
C ARG A 320 5.60 -22.09 12.26
N LEU A 321 6.48 -21.09 12.34
CA LEU A 321 7.40 -20.94 13.47
C LEU A 321 6.63 -20.62 14.76
N LEU A 322 5.60 -19.77 14.68
CA LEU A 322 4.72 -19.48 15.81
C LEU A 322 3.96 -20.73 16.27
N ALA A 323 3.39 -21.51 15.35
CA ALA A 323 2.74 -22.78 15.68
C ALA A 323 3.71 -23.81 16.26
N HIS A 324 4.97 -23.81 15.79
CA HIS A 324 6.02 -24.66 16.35
C HIS A 324 6.31 -24.29 17.80
N LEU A 325 6.46 -22.99 18.10
CA LEU A 325 6.66 -22.49 19.46
C LEU A 325 5.45 -22.71 20.37
N ALA A 326 4.23 -22.73 19.83
CA ALA A 326 3.00 -22.99 20.59
C ALA A 326 2.95 -24.39 21.23
N THR A 327 3.85 -25.30 20.83
CA THR A 327 4.02 -26.61 21.50
C THR A 327 4.76 -26.51 22.84
N ILE A 328 5.38 -25.35 23.14
CA ILE A 328 5.93 -25.03 24.45
C ILE A 328 4.78 -24.61 25.38
N VAL A 329 4.44 -25.48 26.32
CA VAL A 329 3.33 -25.26 27.25
C VAL A 329 3.81 -25.41 28.69
N ARG A 330 3.19 -24.65 29.60
CA ARG A 330 3.35 -24.83 31.05
C ARG A 330 2.33 -25.85 31.52
N ASN A 331 2.78 -27.07 31.77
CA ASN A 331 1.94 -28.16 32.24
C ASN A 331 1.83 -28.14 33.77
N THR A 332 0.63 -28.37 34.31
CA THR A 332 0.45 -28.66 35.74
C THR A 332 0.37 -30.17 35.89
N LEU A 333 1.37 -30.74 36.54
CA LEU A 333 1.54 -32.18 36.67
C LEU A 333 1.20 -32.64 38.09
N ARG A 334 0.65 -33.85 38.17
CA ARG A 334 0.42 -34.57 39.42
C ARG A 334 1.18 -35.90 39.35
N PRO A 335 2.02 -36.23 40.34
CA PRO A 335 2.66 -37.55 40.41
C PRO A 335 1.61 -38.67 40.38
N ARG A 336 1.89 -39.78 39.69
CA ARG A 336 0.94 -40.90 39.57
C ARG A 336 0.62 -41.56 40.91
N SER A 337 1.54 -41.46 41.88
CA SER A 337 1.39 -41.95 43.25
C SER A 337 0.65 -40.96 44.18
N ALA A 338 0.28 -39.78 43.70
CA ALA A 338 -0.24 -38.74 44.56
C ALA A 338 -1.70 -39.00 44.98
N ARG A 339 -2.00 -38.82 46.27
CA ARG A 339 -3.36 -38.95 46.81
C ARG A 339 -4.24 -37.76 46.44
N HIS A 340 -5.55 -37.92 46.55
CA HIS A 340 -6.50 -36.82 46.33
C HIS A 340 -6.25 -35.70 47.34
N GLY A 341 -5.86 -34.51 46.87
CA GLY A 341 -5.49 -33.36 47.71
C GLY A 341 -3.99 -33.07 47.83
N GLU A 342 -3.12 -33.93 47.29
CA GLU A 342 -1.67 -33.67 47.28
C GLU A 342 -1.23 -32.66 46.20
N ALA A 343 -0.10 -32.00 46.47
CA ALA A 343 0.40 -30.86 45.71
C ALA A 343 0.72 -31.19 44.25
N THR A 344 0.32 -30.29 43.36
CA THR A 344 0.73 -30.27 41.94
C THR A 344 2.01 -29.45 41.77
N PHE A 345 2.78 -29.72 40.73
CA PHE A 345 3.91 -28.88 40.33
C PHE A 345 3.79 -28.50 38.85
N THR A 346 4.47 -27.43 38.43
CA THR A 346 4.45 -26.99 37.04
C THR A 346 5.74 -27.32 36.31
N LEU A 347 5.64 -27.83 35.09
CA LEU A 347 6.76 -28.14 34.21
C LEU A 347 6.51 -27.52 32.83
N THR A 348 7.48 -26.76 32.33
CA THR A 348 7.45 -26.23 30.96
C THR A 348 8.07 -27.25 30.01
N THR A 349 7.44 -27.47 28.85
CA THR A 349 8.01 -28.30 27.78
C THR A 349 9.43 -27.82 27.43
N ARG A 350 10.40 -28.73 27.34
CA ARG A 350 11.75 -28.40 26.90
C ARG A 350 11.73 -28.00 25.41
N SER A 351 12.31 -26.86 25.09
CA SER A 351 12.49 -26.38 23.72
C SER A 351 13.41 -27.30 22.91
N ASP A 352 13.09 -27.54 21.64
CA ASP A 352 14.05 -28.07 20.68
C ASP A 352 15.04 -26.98 20.21
N ALA A 353 16.04 -27.38 19.41
CA ALA A 353 17.07 -26.45 18.94
C ALA A 353 16.52 -25.26 18.14
N LYS A 354 15.48 -25.47 17.31
CA LYS A 354 14.88 -24.40 16.50
C LYS A 354 14.04 -23.46 17.35
N GLN A 355 13.28 -24.01 18.31
CA GLN A 355 12.52 -23.23 19.27
C GLN A 355 13.44 -22.40 20.16
N GLN A 356 14.54 -22.97 20.65
CA GLN A 356 15.50 -22.24 21.46
C GLN A 356 16.13 -21.09 20.66
N GLN A 357 16.57 -21.36 19.43
CA GLN A 357 17.11 -20.33 18.54
C GLN A 357 16.10 -19.17 18.31
N ALA A 358 14.82 -19.49 18.14
CA ALA A 358 13.78 -18.48 17.96
C ALA A 358 13.51 -17.65 19.24
N LEU A 359 13.57 -18.29 20.42
CA LEU A 359 13.45 -17.60 21.72
C LEU A 359 14.66 -16.71 22.00
N ASP A 360 15.88 -17.17 21.67
CA ASP A 360 17.11 -16.40 21.84
C ASP A 360 17.08 -15.13 20.98
N LEU A 361 16.59 -15.22 19.73
CA LEU A 361 16.41 -14.06 18.85
C LEU A 361 15.39 -13.06 19.41
N ILE A 362 14.31 -13.53 20.05
CA ILE A 362 13.35 -12.65 20.72
C ILE A 362 13.98 -11.97 21.93
N ALA A 363 14.75 -12.71 22.73
CA ALA A 363 15.41 -12.17 23.92
C ALA A 363 16.44 -11.08 23.59
N ALA A 364 16.94 -11.05 22.35
CA ALA A 364 17.86 -10.03 21.85
C ALA A 364 17.17 -8.75 21.31
N ILE A 365 15.83 -8.68 21.30
CA ILE A 365 15.11 -7.49 20.83
C ILE A 365 15.42 -6.31 21.75
N THR A 366 15.84 -5.20 21.16
CA THR A 366 15.99 -3.90 21.83
C THR A 366 14.94 -2.95 21.26
N VAL A 367 14.22 -2.25 22.14
CA VAL A 367 13.09 -1.37 21.80
C VAL A 367 13.45 0.08 22.00
#